data_AF-A0A5B8W477-F1
#
_entry.id   AF-A0A5B8W477-F1
#
_cell.length_a   1.000
_cell.length_b   1.000
_cell.length_c   1.000
_cell.angle_alpha   90.00
_cell.angle_beta   90.00
_cell.angle_gamma   90.00
#
_symmetry.space_group_name_H-M   'P 1'
#
loop_
_entity.id
_entity.type
_entity.pdbx_description
1 polymer ?
#
loop_
_entity_poly.entity_id
_entity_poly.type
_entity_poly.pdbx_seq_one_letter_code
_entity_poly.pdbx_strand_id
1 'polypeptide(L)'
;MTRKIISVIAGYAVFAVSSVLLFKLMAQPPHQDAPVTFKMLTIVYGAFFSILAGFILQLIARQTKLTLNFILALVIFLLAAISMLTSGGSHWTQLFAMFIFAPISVLGGYLKLRLVKQEVKEKAKE
;
A
#
# COMPACT_ATOMS: atom_id res chain seq x y z
N MET A 1 -10.47 -18.00 8.23
CA MET A 1 -9.07 -17.52 8.30
C MET A 1 -8.44 -17.32 6.92
N THR A 2 -8.59 -18.27 5.99
CA THR A 2 -8.11 -18.19 4.59
C THR A 2 -8.38 -16.84 3.90
N ARG A 3 -9.62 -16.34 3.96
CA ARG A 3 -10.01 -15.05 3.38
C ARG A 3 -9.17 -13.86 3.87
N LYS A 4 -8.84 -13.84 5.17
CA LYS A 4 -8.04 -12.76 5.78
C LYS A 4 -6.61 -12.80 5.25
N ILE A 5 -6.03 -13.99 5.17
CA ILE A 5 -4.69 -14.20 4.62
C ILE A 5 -4.64 -13.77 3.15
N ILE A 6 -5.60 -14.24 2.34
CA ILE A 6 -5.72 -13.87 0.92
C ILE A 6 -5.86 -12.36 0.75
N SER A 7 -6.62 -11.68 1.62
CA SER A 7 -6.77 -10.22 1.53
C SER A 7 -5.48 -9.45 1.80
N VAL A 8 -4.64 -9.92 2.74
CA VAL A 8 -3.33 -9.30 3.02
C VAL A 8 -2.38 -9.54 1.85
N ILE A 9 -2.33 -10.77 1.33
CA ILE A 9 -1.51 -11.11 0.15
C ILE A 9 -1.92 -10.27 -1.05
N ALA A 10 -3.23 -10.17 -1.33
CA ALA A 10 -3.75 -9.39 -2.46
C ALA A 10 -3.42 -7.90 -2.31
N GLY A 11 -3.60 -7.32 -1.12
CA GLY A 11 -3.22 -5.93 -0.85
C GLY A 11 -1.73 -5.70 -1.07
N TYR A 12 -0.88 -6.56 -0.50
CA TYR A 12 0.57 -6.46 -0.70
C TYR A 12 0.97 -6.62 -2.17
N ALA A 13 0.35 -7.56 -2.89
CA ALA A 13 0.61 -7.78 -4.31
C ALA A 13 0.28 -6.53 -5.16
N VAL A 14 -0.84 -5.85 -4.90
CA VAL A 14 -1.20 -4.59 -5.57
C VAL A 14 -0.08 -3.55 -5.41
N PHE A 15 0.43 -3.39 -4.19
CA PHE A 15 1.53 -2.45 -3.91
C PHE A 15 2.85 -2.89 -4.55
N ALA A 16 3.27 -4.14 -4.34
CA ALA A 16 4.57 -4.64 -4.79
C ALA A 16 4.67 -4.72 -6.33
N VAL A 17 3.64 -5.25 -6.99
CA VAL A 17 3.62 -5.38 -8.46
C VAL A 17 3.60 -4.01 -9.13
N SER A 18 2.78 -3.08 -8.64
CA SER A 18 2.73 -1.72 -9.20
C SER A 18 4.05 -0.96 -9.01
N SER A 19 4.73 -1.16 -7.87
CA SER A 19 6.07 -0.63 -7.63
C SER A 19 7.08 -1.17 -8.64
N VAL A 20 7.17 -2.50 -8.80
CA VAL A 20 8.05 -3.14 -9.80
C VAL A 20 7.75 -2.62 -11.21
N LEU A 21 6.46 -2.45 -11.54
CA LEU A 21 6.04 -1.94 -12.84
C LEU A 21 6.55 -0.51 -13.08
N LEU A 22 6.44 0.39 -12.09
CA LEU A 22 6.94 1.76 -12.21
C LEU A 22 8.44 1.79 -12.54
N PHE A 23 9.27 1.07 -11.77
CA PHE A 23 10.72 1.08 -11.98
C PHE A 23 11.12 0.43 -13.31
N LYS A 24 10.42 -0.63 -13.74
CA LYS A 24 10.65 -1.28 -15.04
C LYS A 24 10.29 -0.37 -16.21
N LEU A 25 9.11 0.25 -16.18
CA LEU A 25 8.65 1.12 -17.26
C LEU A 25 9.52 2.38 -17.41
N MET A 26 10.06 2.87 -16.30
CA MET A 26 10.86 4.09 -16.27
C MET A 26 12.36 3.82 -16.40
N ALA A 27 12.77 2.55 -16.57
CA ALA A 27 14.16 2.10 -16.62
C ALA A 27 15.05 2.64 -15.48
N GLN A 28 14.46 2.93 -14.32
CA GLN A 28 15.15 3.50 -13.16
C GLN A 28 15.44 2.39 -12.14
N PRO A 29 16.72 2.16 -11.75
CA PRO A 29 17.03 1.20 -10.71
C PRO A 29 16.54 1.68 -9.32
N PRO A 30 15.82 0.86 -8.55
CA PRO A 30 15.22 1.26 -7.27
C PRO A 30 16.24 1.47 -6.12
N HIS A 31 17.49 1.01 -6.30
CA HIS A 31 18.58 1.13 -5.33
C HIS A 31 19.65 2.14 -5.77
N GLN A 32 19.46 2.78 -6.92
CA GLN A 32 20.31 3.90 -7.33
C GLN A 32 19.63 5.21 -6.93
N ASP A 33 20.45 6.24 -6.79
CA ASP A 33 19.89 7.57 -6.63
C ASP A 33 19.12 7.97 -7.89
N ALA A 34 18.08 8.78 -7.70
CA ALA A 34 17.18 9.18 -8.77
C ALA A 34 16.98 10.70 -8.75
N PRO A 35 16.70 11.32 -9.90
CA PRO A 35 16.33 12.74 -9.97
C PRO A 35 15.16 13.05 -9.03
N VAL A 36 15.15 14.25 -8.45
CA VAL A 36 14.09 14.70 -7.52
C VAL A 36 12.71 14.58 -8.16
N THR A 37 12.58 14.91 -9.45
CA THR A 37 11.33 14.78 -10.21
C THR A 37 10.82 13.33 -10.22
N PHE A 38 11.70 12.35 -10.39
CA PHE A 38 11.34 10.94 -10.34
C PHE A 38 10.89 10.52 -8.93
N LYS A 39 11.59 10.97 -7.89
CA LYS A 39 11.21 10.70 -6.49
C LYS A 39 9.80 11.24 -6.18
N MET A 40 9.48 12.45 -6.64
CA MET A 40 8.14 13.04 -6.48
C MET A 40 7.07 12.25 -7.22
N LEU A 41 7.33 11.82 -8.45
CA LEU A 41 6.44 10.94 -9.20
C LEU A 41 6.20 9.61 -8.45
N THR A 42 7.25 9.00 -7.91
CA THR A 42 7.16 7.77 -7.11
C THR A 42 6.32 7.97 -5.86
N ILE A 43 6.39 9.13 -5.18
CA ILE A 43 5.53 9.42 -4.03
C ILE A 43 4.05 9.42 -4.45
N VAL A 44 3.69 10.14 -5.51
CA VAL A 44 2.29 10.25 -5.96
C VAL A 44 1.77 8.89 -6.42
N TYR A 45 2.53 8.20 -7.27
CA TYR A 45 2.17 6.89 -7.79
C TYR A 45 2.09 5.84 -6.67
N GLY A 46 3.11 5.78 -5.81
CA GLY A 46 3.17 4.84 -4.68
C GLY A 46 2.09 5.10 -3.65
N ALA A 47 1.75 6.37 -3.36
CA ALA A 47 0.64 6.71 -2.48
C ALA A 47 -0.70 6.22 -3.04
N PHE A 48 -0.97 6.46 -4.33
CA PHE A 48 -2.19 5.98 -4.98
C PHE A 48 -2.34 4.45 -4.88
N PHE A 49 -1.30 3.70 -5.27
CA PHE A 49 -1.35 2.24 -5.20
C PHE A 49 -1.33 1.69 -3.78
N SER A 50 -0.76 2.41 -2.82
CA SER A 50 -0.84 2.04 -1.41
C SER A 50 -2.27 2.19 -0.85
N ILE A 51 -2.95 3.29 -1.17
CA ILE A 51 -4.38 3.46 -0.85
C ILE A 51 -5.18 2.34 -1.50
N LEU A 52 -4.94 2.06 -2.78
CA LEU A 52 -5.64 0.99 -3.50
C LEU A 52 -5.40 -0.38 -2.86
N ALA A 53 -4.17 -0.70 -2.46
CA ALA A 53 -3.83 -1.93 -1.74
C ALA A 53 -4.65 -2.11 -0.46
N GLY A 54 -4.74 -1.06 0.36
CA GLY A 54 -5.55 -1.06 1.57
C GLY A 54 -7.06 -1.19 1.31
N PHE A 55 -7.55 -0.55 0.26
CA PHE A 55 -8.94 -0.63 -0.18
C PHE A 55 -9.30 -2.04 -0.63
N ILE A 56 -8.49 -2.64 -1.50
CA ILE A 56 -8.68 -4.00 -2.03
C ILE A 56 -8.61 -5.03 -0.90
N LEU A 57 -7.68 -4.88 0.03
CA LEU A 57 -7.64 -5.72 1.24
C LEU A 57 -8.97 -5.67 1.99
N GLN A 58 -9.49 -4.47 2.27
CA GLN A 58 -10.74 -4.32 3.03
C GLN A 58 -11.98 -4.77 2.26
N LEU A 59 -11.95 -4.68 0.92
CA LEU A 59 -12.97 -5.21 0.02
C LEU A 59 -13.01 -6.74 0.09
N ILE A 60 -11.85 -7.39 -0.02
CA ILE A 60 -11.73 -8.85 0.02
C ILE A 60 -12.05 -9.36 1.43
N ALA A 61 -11.49 -8.74 2.48
CA ALA A 61 -11.63 -9.21 3.86
C ALA A 61 -13.08 -9.13 4.40
N ARG A 62 -13.88 -8.17 3.89
CA ARG A 62 -15.25 -7.86 4.37
C ARG A 62 -15.35 -7.70 5.89
N GLN A 63 -14.35 -7.07 6.49
CA GLN A 63 -14.35 -6.76 7.92
C GLN A 63 -14.83 -5.32 8.18
N THR A 64 -15.18 -5.03 9.45
CA THR A 64 -15.62 -3.71 9.94
C THR A 64 -14.51 -2.94 10.66
N LYS A 65 -13.38 -3.59 10.96
CA LYS A 65 -12.21 -3.02 11.66
C LYS A 65 -11.04 -2.83 10.70
N LEU A 66 -10.02 -2.06 11.11
CA LEU A 66 -8.80 -1.81 10.34
C LEU A 66 -7.62 -2.73 10.71
N THR A 67 -7.83 -3.74 11.56
CA THR A 67 -6.75 -4.61 12.06
C THR A 67 -5.91 -5.23 10.94
N LEU A 68 -6.53 -5.75 9.87
CA LEU A 68 -5.77 -6.30 8.74
C LEU A 68 -5.05 -5.23 7.91
N ASN A 69 -5.54 -3.98 7.87
CA ASN A 69 -4.84 -2.90 7.20
C ASN A 69 -3.57 -2.49 7.96
N PHE A 70 -3.61 -2.50 9.30
CA PHE A 70 -2.39 -2.32 10.10
C PHE A 70 -1.40 -3.46 9.92
N ILE A 71 -1.89 -4.71 9.77
CA ILE A 71 -1.04 -5.85 9.42
C ILE A 71 -0.41 -5.66 8.03
N LEU A 72 -1.17 -5.21 7.03
CA LEU A 72 -0.63 -4.88 5.71
C LEU A 72 0.44 -3.78 5.78
N ALA A 73 0.17 -2.70 6.51
CA ALA A 73 1.14 -1.63 6.73
C ALA A 73 2.43 -2.17 7.36
N LEU A 74 2.30 -3.03 8.38
CA LEU A 74 3.45 -3.70 9.02
C LEU A 74 4.21 -4.60 8.02
N VAL A 75 3.50 -5.34 7.16
CA VAL A 75 4.14 -6.17 6.12
C VAL A 75 4.93 -5.31 5.14
N ILE A 76 4.36 -4.21 4.65
CA ILE A 76 5.05 -3.27 3.75
C ILE A 76 6.29 -2.68 4.45
N PHE A 77 6.15 -2.25 5.70
CA PHE A 77 7.22 -1.69 6.50
C PHE A 77 8.36 -2.68 6.71
N LEU A 78 8.06 -3.90 7.17
CA LEU A 78 9.06 -4.92 7.47
C LEU A 78 9.79 -5.38 6.21
N LEU A 79 9.09 -5.58 5.10
CA LEU A 79 9.73 -5.97 3.85
C LEU A 79 10.62 -4.85 3.29
N ALA A 80 10.21 -3.59 3.44
CA ALA A 80 11.05 -2.45 3.10
C ALA A 80 12.28 -2.33 4.02
N ALA A 81 12.12 -2.55 5.32
CA ALA A 81 13.23 -2.57 6.28
C ALA A 81 14.23 -3.69 5.96
N ILE A 82 13.76 -4.91 5.68
CA ILE A 82 14.60 -6.04 5.25
C ILE A 82 15.31 -5.68 3.93
N SER A 83 14.60 -5.10 2.96
CA SER A 83 15.20 -4.64 1.70
C SER A 83 16.29 -3.59 1.95
N MET A 84 16.09 -2.66 2.88
CA MET A 84 17.08 -1.63 3.22
C MET A 84 18.34 -2.25 3.81
N LEU A 85 18.19 -3.24 4.70
CA LEU A 85 19.32 -3.93 5.35
C LEU A 85 20.10 -4.86 4.40
N THR A 86 19.49 -5.27 3.29
CA THR A 86 20.07 -6.27 2.36
C THR A 86 20.50 -5.69 1.02
N SER A 87 20.08 -4.46 0.68
CA SER A 87 20.50 -3.77 -0.53
C SER A 87 21.67 -2.83 -0.25
N GLY A 88 22.59 -2.69 -1.20
CA GLY A 88 23.57 -1.60 -1.21
C GLY A 88 23.06 -0.41 -2.02
N GLY A 89 23.63 0.78 -1.79
CA GLY A 89 23.32 1.97 -2.57
C GLY A 89 22.36 2.93 -1.87
N SER A 90 21.46 3.55 -2.64
CA SER A 90 20.51 4.54 -2.13
C SER A 90 19.25 3.89 -1.58
N HIS A 91 18.79 4.36 -0.42
CA HIS A 91 17.68 3.75 0.33
C HIS A 91 16.36 4.53 0.26
N TRP A 92 16.26 5.50 -0.65
CA TRP A 92 15.12 6.41 -0.71
C TRP A 92 13.79 5.68 -0.97
N THR A 93 13.81 4.60 -1.76
CA THR A 93 12.61 3.81 -2.07
C THR A 93 12.10 3.05 -0.85
N GLN A 94 13.01 2.48 -0.04
CA GLN A 94 12.67 1.80 1.20
C GLN A 94 12.16 2.78 2.25
N LEU A 95 12.78 3.95 2.38
CA LEU A 95 12.31 5.01 3.29
C LEU A 95 10.89 5.46 2.92
N PHE A 96 10.60 5.66 1.63
CA PHE A 96 9.24 5.98 1.19
C PHE A 96 8.26 4.85 1.49
N ALA A 97 8.64 3.60 1.24
CA ALA A 97 7.79 2.45 1.57
C ALA A 97 7.47 2.37 3.06
N MET A 98 8.44 2.59 3.94
CA MET A 98 8.28 2.53 5.39
C MET A 98 7.47 3.70 5.95
N PHE A 99 7.81 4.93 5.57
CA PHE A 99 7.31 6.13 6.25
C PHE A 99 6.19 6.84 5.51
N ILE A 100 5.96 6.52 4.24
CA ILE A 100 4.90 7.13 3.42
C ILE A 100 3.88 6.07 3.03
N PHE A 101 4.30 5.02 2.32
CA PHE A 101 3.36 4.09 1.71
C PHE A 101 2.71 3.17 2.74
N ALA A 102 3.47 2.58 3.66
CA ALA A 102 2.91 1.75 4.73
C ALA A 102 1.77 2.45 5.51
N PRO A 103 1.95 3.66 6.10
CA PRO A 103 0.87 4.32 6.82
C PRO A 103 -0.30 4.71 5.90
N ILE A 104 -0.03 5.16 4.67
CA ILE A 104 -1.08 5.55 3.71
C ILE A 104 -1.95 4.35 3.30
N SER A 105 -1.42 3.12 3.32
CA SER A 105 -2.21 1.92 3.03
C SER A 105 -3.39 1.72 4.00
N VAL A 106 -3.28 2.23 5.23
CA VAL A 106 -4.36 2.17 6.22
C VAL A 106 -5.53 3.07 5.80
N LEU A 107 -5.26 4.21 5.17
CA LEU A 107 -6.27 5.14 4.68
C LEU A 107 -7.19 4.48 3.63
N GLY A 108 -6.64 3.61 2.78
CA GLY A 108 -7.43 2.85 1.81
C GLY A 108 -8.52 1.99 2.44
N GLY A 109 -8.18 1.28 3.52
CA GLY A 109 -9.17 0.50 4.27
C GLY A 109 -10.21 1.38 4.96
N TYR A 110 -9.78 2.53 5.48
CA TYR A 110 -10.67 3.49 6.12
C TYR A 110 -11.70 4.08 5.15
N LEU A 111 -11.29 4.45 3.93
CA LEU A 111 -12.18 4.95 2.89
C LEU A 111 -13.27 3.93 2.56
N LYS A 112 -12.90 2.66 2.37
CA LYS A 112 -13.88 1.60 2.10
C LYS A 112 -14.88 1.41 3.25
N LEU A 113 -14.44 1.50 4.50
CA LEU A 113 -15.34 1.42 5.64
C LEU A 113 -16.31 2.59 5.71
N ARG A 114 -15.86 3.81 5.38
CA ARG A 114 -16.73 4.99 5.31
C ARG A 114 -17.80 4.85 4.23
N LEU A 115 -17.44 4.38 3.04
CA LEU A 115 -18.39 4.17 1.93
C LEU A 115 -19.50 3.18 2.33
N VAL A 116 -19.14 2.03 2.91
CA VAL A 116 -20.13 1.05 3.39
C VAL A 116 -21.06 1.63 4.45
N LYS A 117 -20.53 2.47 5.36
CA LYS A 117 -21.36 3.11 6.40
C LYS A 117 -22.35 4.12 5.81
N GLN A 118 -21.97 4.82 4.74
CA GLN A 118 -22.86 5.76 4.03
C GLN A 118 -23.99 5.01 3.33
N GLU A 119 -23.69 3.93 2.60
CA GLU A 119 -24.69 3.09 1.91
C GLU A 119 -25.75 2.54 2.87
N VAL A 120 -25.34 2.07 4.06
CA VAL A 120 -26.28 1.56 5.08
C VAL A 120 -27.18 2.67 5.62
N LYS A 121 -26.64 3.89 5.78
CA LYS A 121 -27.41 5.04 6.29
C LYS A 121 -28.44 5.54 5.27
N GLU A 122 -28.15 5.45 3.99
CA GLU A 122 -29.08 5.82 2.91
C GLU A 122 -30.24 4.84 2.82
N LYS A 123 -29.96 3.53 2.82
CA LYS A 123 -31.01 2.49 2.80
C LYS A 123 -31.95 2.50 4.01
N ALA A 124 -31.51 3.02 5.15
CA ALA A 124 -32.35 3.14 6.35
C ALA A 124 -33.30 4.34 6.32
N LYS A 125 -33.19 5.22 5.32
CA LYS A 125 -34.08 6.38 5.13
C LYS A 125 -35.21 6.13 4.12
N GLU A 126 -35.12 5.05 3.34
CA GLU A 126 -36.15 4.57 2.41
C GLU A 126 -37.18 3.71 3.15
#